data_AF-A0A8T4F4P0-F1
#
_entry.id   AF-A0A8T4F4P0-F1
#
_cell.length_a   1.000
_cell.length_b   1.000
_cell.length_c   1.000
_cell.angle_alpha   90.00
_cell.angle_beta   90.00
_cell.angle_gamma   90.00
#
_symmetry.space_group_name_H-M   'P 1'
#
loop_
_entity.id
_entity.type
_entity.pdbx_description
1 polymer ?
#
loop_
_entity_poly.entity_id
_entity_poly.type
_entity_poly.pdbx_seq_one_letter_code
_entity_poly.pdbx_strand_id
1 'polypeptide(L)'
;MSEYQYYEFAAIDRPLTEQEQAEVRALSTWAQITATGFVDEYESGDFKGDPGSLMERFYDVHLYCSGWGTRRIMLRLPQALLDPELVEQYDVDDHVTFWTAQDHVIIELTSDEEGEHGDRDKDLPAIAGIRAELAAGDLRPLYLAWLSAYGSWERDEDAFDYADEEELEPPVPAGLGALTPSQQALARFLRLDAALLDVAAQVSAARGSQADLGTWLSRLDAARKDALLARVAEGFGDQVRLELLRGLRDSADVPAEPTRTVAELLDAAAARRHALARAN
;
A
#
# COMPACT_ATOMS: atom_id res chain seq x y z
N MET A 1 23.85 -12.17 -11.96
CA MET A 1 22.84 -11.66 -11.01
C MET A 1 23.52 -11.56 -9.66
N SER A 2 23.44 -10.41 -9.02
CA SER A 2 24.07 -10.21 -7.71
C SER A 2 23.26 -10.96 -6.64
N GLU A 3 23.92 -11.66 -5.71
CA GLU A 3 23.27 -12.26 -4.52
C GLU A 3 22.95 -11.19 -3.45
N TYR A 4 23.10 -9.92 -3.78
CA TYR A 4 22.89 -8.84 -2.84
C TYR A 4 21.44 -8.78 -2.34
N GLN A 5 21.26 -8.62 -1.04
CA GLN A 5 19.97 -8.41 -0.41
C GLN A 5 20.05 -7.30 0.64
N TYR A 6 19.01 -6.48 0.71
CA TYR A 6 18.86 -5.38 1.66
C TYR A 6 17.55 -5.56 2.44
N TYR A 7 17.65 -5.48 3.77
CA TYR A 7 16.50 -5.53 4.67
C TYR A 7 16.51 -4.30 5.58
N GLU A 8 15.41 -3.59 5.63
CA GLU A 8 15.20 -2.49 6.56
C GLU A 8 13.84 -2.66 7.25
N PHE A 9 13.80 -2.51 8.57
CA PHE A 9 12.58 -2.50 9.35
C PHE A 9 12.54 -1.26 10.23
N ALA A 10 11.35 -0.72 10.44
CA ALA A 10 11.11 0.43 11.30
C ALA A 10 9.94 0.16 12.27
N ALA A 11 10.15 0.53 13.54
CA ALA A 11 9.10 0.57 14.55
C ALA A 11 8.73 2.03 14.82
N ILE A 12 7.47 2.37 14.57
CA ILE A 12 6.91 3.71 14.56
C ILE A 12 5.98 3.92 15.75
N ASP A 13 5.13 2.93 16.05
CA ASP A 13 4.09 3.06 17.07
C ASP A 13 4.67 2.93 18.48
N ARG A 14 5.67 2.05 18.65
CA ARG A 14 6.44 1.93 19.89
C ARG A 14 7.89 1.52 19.62
N PRO A 15 8.86 2.03 20.39
CA PRO A 15 10.21 1.48 20.36
C PRO A 15 10.25 0.05 20.93
N LEU A 16 11.14 -0.78 20.40
CA LEU A 16 11.48 -2.09 20.93
C LEU A 16 12.18 -1.96 22.29
N THR A 17 11.79 -2.83 23.21
CA THR A 17 12.46 -3.02 24.50
C THR A 17 13.84 -3.65 24.32
N GLU A 18 14.70 -3.57 25.34
CA GLU A 18 16.03 -4.19 25.31
C GLU A 18 15.96 -5.71 25.09
N GLN A 19 14.93 -6.37 25.62
CA GLN A 19 14.71 -7.80 25.43
C GLN A 19 14.34 -8.13 23.98
N GLU A 20 13.46 -7.34 23.36
CA GLU A 20 13.07 -7.51 21.96
C GLU A 20 14.24 -7.23 21.01
N GLN A 21 15.05 -6.20 21.30
CA GLN A 21 16.28 -5.94 20.54
C GLN A 21 17.28 -7.09 20.63
N ALA A 22 17.42 -7.73 21.80
CA ALA A 22 18.27 -8.91 21.97
C ALA A 22 17.76 -10.13 21.18
N GLU A 23 16.43 -10.30 21.11
CA GLU A 23 15.81 -11.36 20.32
C GLU A 23 16.06 -11.16 18.82
N VAL A 24 15.82 -9.97 18.29
CA VAL A 24 16.07 -9.66 16.88
C VAL A 24 17.57 -9.76 16.55
N ARG A 25 18.45 -9.35 17.47
CA ARG A 25 19.92 -9.50 17.30
C ARG A 25 20.38 -10.94 17.19
N ALA A 26 19.61 -11.91 17.68
CA ALA A 26 19.95 -13.32 17.51
C ALA A 26 19.78 -13.80 16.05
N LEU A 27 19.01 -13.07 15.22
CA LEU A 27 18.74 -13.41 13.83
C LEU A 27 19.87 -12.96 12.88
N SER A 28 20.54 -11.85 13.20
CA SER A 28 21.68 -11.35 12.43
C SER A 28 22.78 -10.78 13.31
N THR A 29 24.00 -11.24 13.03
CA THR A 29 25.22 -10.77 13.69
C THR A 29 25.65 -9.40 13.21
N TRP A 30 25.39 -9.06 11.95
CA TRP A 30 25.92 -7.87 11.28
C TRP A 30 24.91 -6.72 11.19
N ALA A 31 23.64 -7.00 11.47
CA ALA A 31 22.59 -6.01 11.43
C ALA A 31 22.83 -4.83 12.39
N GLN A 32 22.55 -3.63 11.89
CA GLN A 32 22.43 -2.42 12.70
C GLN A 32 21.06 -2.42 13.35
N ILE A 33 21.01 -2.52 14.68
CA ILE A 33 19.75 -2.61 15.44
C ILE A 33 19.72 -1.50 16.48
N THR A 34 18.60 -0.78 16.47
CA THR A 34 18.25 0.28 17.43
C THR A 34 16.86 -0.01 18.01
N ALA A 35 16.39 0.84 18.92
CA ALA A 35 15.05 0.71 19.48
C ALA A 35 13.93 0.91 18.43
N THR A 36 14.20 1.56 17.29
CA THR A 36 13.18 1.89 16.29
C THR A 36 13.51 1.38 14.90
N GLY A 37 14.59 0.63 14.73
CA GLY A 37 15.00 0.18 13.41
C GLY A 37 15.99 -0.96 13.41
N PHE A 38 15.94 -1.72 12.33
CA PHE A 38 16.85 -2.82 11.99
C PHE A 38 17.24 -2.66 10.54
N VAL A 39 18.54 -2.69 10.25
CA VAL A 39 19.08 -2.66 8.88
C VAL A 39 20.06 -3.81 8.74
N ASP A 40 19.94 -4.59 7.69
CA ASP A 40 20.88 -5.66 7.38
C ASP A 40 21.11 -5.80 5.87
N GLU A 41 22.34 -6.15 5.51
CA GLU A 41 22.79 -6.28 4.14
C GLU A 41 23.57 -7.58 3.95
N TYR A 42 23.23 -8.31 2.90
CA TYR A 42 23.87 -9.56 2.55
C TYR A 42 24.49 -9.45 1.15
N GLU A 43 25.78 -9.77 1.02
CA GLU A 43 26.43 -9.93 -0.30
C GLU A 43 26.42 -11.39 -0.78
N SER A 44 26.15 -12.33 0.12
CA SER A 44 25.94 -13.76 -0.14
C SER A 44 25.18 -14.40 1.03
N GLY A 45 24.38 -15.42 0.75
CA GLY A 45 23.50 -16.06 1.74
C GLY A 45 22.19 -15.30 1.94
N ASP A 46 21.49 -15.63 3.04
CA ASP A 46 20.12 -15.17 3.27
C ASP A 46 19.86 -14.77 4.73
N PHE A 47 18.88 -13.89 4.91
CA PHE A 47 18.39 -13.51 6.22
C PHE A 47 17.76 -14.72 6.91
N LYS A 48 18.15 -14.98 8.17
CA LYS A 48 17.69 -16.16 8.91
C LYS A 48 16.32 -15.98 9.56
N GLY A 49 15.84 -14.74 9.64
CA GLY A 49 14.52 -14.42 10.19
C GLY A 49 13.45 -14.47 9.10
N ASP A 50 12.21 -14.58 9.53
CA ASP A 50 11.05 -14.43 8.67
C ASP A 50 10.52 -12.98 8.78
N PRO A 51 10.52 -12.19 7.70
CA PRO A 51 10.01 -10.82 7.73
C PRO A 51 8.57 -10.71 8.20
N GLY A 52 7.70 -11.65 7.83
CA GLY A 52 6.30 -11.69 8.30
C GLY A 52 6.21 -11.77 9.82
N SER A 53 6.90 -12.74 10.42
CA SER A 53 6.99 -12.92 11.87
C SER A 53 7.54 -11.69 12.60
N LEU A 54 8.49 -10.97 11.99
CA LEU A 54 9.03 -9.73 12.55
C LEU A 54 8.03 -8.58 12.49
N MET A 55 7.27 -8.47 11.40
CA MET A 55 6.18 -7.51 11.27
C MET A 55 5.05 -7.80 12.26
N GLU A 56 4.68 -9.06 12.48
CA GLU A 56 3.64 -9.44 13.45
C GLU A 56 4.01 -9.04 14.89
N ARG A 57 5.30 -9.07 15.23
CA ARG A 57 5.74 -8.96 16.63
C ARG A 57 6.34 -7.60 17.00
N PHE A 58 7.14 -7.01 16.11
CA PHE A 58 8.05 -5.93 16.51
C PHE A 58 7.98 -4.67 15.65
N TYR A 59 7.80 -4.81 14.33
CA TYR A 59 7.97 -3.70 13.40
C TYR A 59 6.67 -3.30 12.71
N ASP A 60 6.63 -2.05 12.26
CA ASP A 60 5.46 -1.43 11.66
C ASP A 60 5.60 -1.25 10.13
N VAL A 61 6.84 -1.13 9.65
CA VAL A 61 7.16 -1.08 8.23
C VAL A 61 8.41 -1.91 7.95
N HIS A 62 8.41 -2.62 6.83
CA HIS A 62 9.57 -3.33 6.31
C HIS A 62 9.79 -2.99 4.84
N LEU A 63 11.05 -2.81 4.43
CA LEU A 63 11.49 -2.70 3.05
C LEU A 63 12.54 -3.77 2.77
N TYR A 64 12.37 -4.45 1.64
CA TYR A 64 13.33 -5.41 1.12
C TYR A 64 13.63 -5.15 -0.35
N CYS A 65 14.89 -5.30 -0.73
CA CYS A 65 15.34 -5.22 -2.12
C CYS A 65 16.42 -6.27 -2.39
N SER A 66 16.34 -6.93 -3.54
CA SER A 66 17.35 -7.88 -4.00
C SER A 66 18.09 -7.41 -5.26
N GLY A 67 19.31 -7.93 -5.44
CA GLY A 67 20.13 -7.70 -6.63
C GLY A 67 19.64 -8.42 -7.89
N TRP A 68 18.63 -9.27 -7.76
CA TRP A 68 17.91 -9.89 -8.88
C TRP A 68 16.58 -9.21 -9.20
N GLY A 69 16.22 -8.15 -8.47
CA GLY A 69 15.16 -7.21 -8.85
C GLY A 69 13.87 -7.31 -8.06
N THR A 70 13.76 -8.19 -7.07
CA THR A 70 12.63 -8.25 -6.13
C THR A 70 12.65 -7.03 -5.21
N ARG A 71 11.52 -6.34 -5.12
CA ARG A 71 11.27 -5.24 -4.19
C ARG A 71 10.02 -5.56 -3.39
N ARG A 72 10.10 -5.43 -2.07
CA ARG A 72 8.98 -5.69 -1.17
C ARG A 72 8.86 -4.60 -0.13
N ILE A 73 7.63 -4.17 0.14
CA ILE A 73 7.31 -3.31 1.28
C ILE A 73 6.18 -3.97 2.07
N MET A 74 6.32 -4.03 3.40
CA MET A 74 5.26 -4.47 4.29
C MET A 74 4.82 -3.31 5.19
N LEU A 75 3.51 -3.19 5.41
CA LEU A 75 2.89 -2.16 6.24
C LEU A 75 1.97 -2.83 7.26
N ARG A 76 2.24 -2.61 8.55
CA ARG A 76 1.38 -3.08 9.64
C ARG A 76 0.54 -1.93 10.18
N LEU A 77 -0.77 -2.11 10.26
CA LEU A 77 -1.70 -1.14 10.82
C LEU A 77 -2.66 -1.81 11.82
N PRO A 78 -3.12 -1.10 12.87
CA PRO A 78 -4.23 -1.58 13.69
C PRO A 78 -5.50 -1.79 12.85
N GLN A 79 -6.24 -2.88 13.07
CA GLN A 79 -7.52 -3.13 12.40
C GLN A 79 -8.57 -2.06 12.71
N ALA A 80 -8.44 -1.39 13.86
CA ALA A 80 -9.27 -0.25 14.23
C ALA A 80 -9.04 0.98 13.34
N LEU A 81 -8.00 1.00 12.51
CA LEU A 81 -7.63 2.09 11.61
C LEU A 81 -7.66 1.71 10.13
N LEU A 82 -7.73 0.42 9.80
CA LEU A 82 -7.87 -0.07 8.44
C LEU A 82 -8.69 -1.35 8.43
N ASP A 83 -9.79 -1.32 7.68
CA ASP A 83 -10.73 -2.42 7.56
C ASP A 83 -10.19 -3.51 6.61
N PRO A 84 -10.02 -4.76 7.08
CA PRO A 84 -9.54 -5.85 6.23
C PRO A 84 -10.38 -6.09 4.98
N GLU A 85 -11.71 -5.91 5.04
CA GLU A 85 -12.60 -6.08 3.89
C GLU A 85 -12.35 -5.04 2.78
N LEU A 86 -11.77 -3.88 3.13
CA LEU A 86 -11.35 -2.88 2.15
C LEU A 86 -10.01 -3.23 1.52
N VAL A 87 -9.13 -3.91 2.25
CA VAL A 87 -7.82 -4.33 1.76
C VAL A 87 -7.97 -5.48 0.78
N GLU A 88 -8.87 -6.42 1.06
CA GLU A 88 -9.16 -7.60 0.23
C GLU A 88 -9.57 -7.26 -1.20
N GLN A 89 -10.18 -6.09 -1.43
CA GLN A 89 -10.55 -5.62 -2.77
C GLN A 89 -9.35 -5.27 -3.66
N TYR A 90 -8.15 -5.20 -3.10
CA TYR A 90 -6.91 -4.91 -3.81
C TYR A 90 -5.95 -6.10 -3.82
N ASP A 91 -6.39 -7.27 -3.34
CA ASP A 91 -5.58 -8.49 -3.34
C ASP A 91 -5.29 -8.92 -4.78
N VAL A 92 -4.01 -9.17 -5.06
CA VAL A 92 -3.53 -9.67 -6.35
C VAL A 92 -2.45 -10.68 -6.03
N ASP A 93 -2.64 -11.93 -6.48
CA ASP A 93 -1.75 -13.04 -6.18
C ASP A 93 -0.28 -12.66 -6.40
N ASP A 94 0.57 -13.02 -5.43
CA ASP A 94 2.01 -12.76 -5.38
C ASP A 94 2.47 -11.28 -5.36
N HIS A 95 1.58 -10.32 -5.60
CA HIS A 95 1.93 -8.89 -5.72
C HIS A 95 1.36 -8.01 -4.61
N VAL A 96 0.11 -8.21 -4.24
CA VAL A 96 -0.57 -7.47 -3.17
C VAL A 96 -1.26 -8.51 -2.31
N THR A 97 -0.64 -8.83 -1.18
CA THR A 97 -1.21 -9.79 -0.24
C THR A 97 -1.42 -9.11 1.11
N PHE A 98 -2.35 -9.66 1.90
CA PHE A 98 -2.56 -9.19 3.25
C PHE A 98 -2.98 -10.32 4.16
N TRP A 99 -2.72 -10.15 5.46
CA TRP A 99 -3.21 -11.05 6.48
C TRP A 99 -3.44 -10.30 7.79
N THR A 100 -4.25 -10.91 8.65
CA THR A 100 -4.49 -10.39 9.99
C THR A 100 -3.66 -11.15 11.01
N ALA A 101 -2.98 -10.40 11.88
CA ALA A 101 -2.24 -10.95 13.01
C ALA A 101 -2.60 -10.18 14.28
N GLN A 102 -3.18 -10.90 15.26
CA GLN A 102 -3.71 -10.29 16.49
C GLN A 102 -4.73 -9.17 16.15
N ASP A 103 -4.49 -7.94 16.61
CA ASP A 103 -5.33 -6.76 16.36
C ASP A 103 -4.81 -5.90 15.18
N HIS A 104 -3.96 -6.47 14.34
CA HIS A 104 -3.33 -5.79 13.20
C HIS A 104 -3.72 -6.43 11.87
N VAL A 105 -3.69 -5.60 10.83
CA VAL A 105 -3.63 -6.01 9.43
C VAL A 105 -2.22 -5.71 8.91
N ILE A 106 -1.64 -6.66 8.20
CA ILE A 106 -0.34 -6.51 7.55
C ILE A 106 -0.58 -6.64 6.06
N ILE A 107 -0.04 -5.69 5.30
CA ILE A 107 -0.13 -5.62 3.85
C ILE A 107 1.28 -5.79 3.32
N GLU A 108 1.46 -6.72 2.40
CA GLU A 108 2.70 -6.98 1.69
C GLU A 108 2.51 -6.61 0.22
N LEU A 109 3.37 -5.72 -0.27
CA LEU A 109 3.39 -5.27 -1.66
C LEU A 109 4.72 -5.68 -2.28
N THR A 110 4.66 -6.45 -3.37
CA THR A 110 5.82 -7.03 -4.05
C THR A 110 5.85 -6.61 -5.51
N SER A 111 7.02 -6.18 -5.97
CA SER A 111 7.34 -5.88 -7.37
C SER A 111 8.57 -6.69 -7.78
N ASP A 112 8.36 -7.63 -8.71
CA ASP A 112 9.40 -8.47 -9.29
C ASP A 112 9.64 -8.05 -10.74
N GLU A 113 10.89 -7.69 -11.06
CA GLU A 113 11.32 -7.42 -12.44
C GLU A 113 12.73 -7.98 -12.60
N GLU A 114 12.92 -8.88 -13.58
CA GLU A 114 14.22 -9.49 -13.84
C GLU A 114 15.22 -8.46 -14.38
N GLY A 115 16.36 -8.28 -13.70
CA GLY A 115 17.43 -7.40 -14.19
C GLY A 115 18.38 -6.91 -13.10
N GLU A 116 19.53 -6.36 -13.51
CA GLU A 116 20.47 -5.71 -12.59
C GLU A 116 19.96 -4.33 -12.21
N HIS A 117 19.19 -4.29 -11.14
CA HIS A 117 18.62 -3.07 -10.61
C HIS A 117 19.60 -2.45 -9.60
N GLY A 118 20.05 -1.23 -9.91
CA GLY A 118 20.91 -0.47 -9.01
C GLY A 118 20.22 -0.15 -7.68
N ASP A 119 21.03 0.29 -6.72
CA ASP A 119 20.71 0.67 -5.33
C ASP A 119 19.79 1.90 -5.18
N ARG A 120 18.90 2.12 -6.16
CA ARG A 120 18.05 3.31 -6.27
C ARG A 120 16.69 3.00 -5.64
N ASP A 121 16.16 4.02 -4.95
CA ASP A 121 14.80 4.06 -4.38
C ASP A 121 14.57 3.27 -3.07
N LYS A 122 15.62 2.86 -2.36
CA LYS A 122 15.53 2.37 -0.97
C LYS A 122 15.33 3.52 0.01
N ASP A 123 14.11 4.04 0.10
CA ASP A 123 13.76 5.14 1.02
C ASP A 123 12.56 4.74 1.88
N LEU A 124 12.82 3.88 2.87
CA LEU A 124 11.79 3.47 3.83
C LEU A 124 11.16 4.69 4.54
N PRO A 125 11.89 5.71 4.98
CA PRO A 125 11.28 6.91 5.57
C PRO A 125 10.29 7.62 4.65
N ALA A 126 10.58 7.74 3.36
CA ALA A 126 9.63 8.35 2.41
C ALA A 126 8.35 7.53 2.23
N ILE A 127 8.47 6.19 2.21
CA ILE A 127 7.31 5.28 2.04
C ILE A 127 6.54 5.10 3.35
N ALA A 128 7.18 5.18 4.51
CA ALA A 128 6.54 4.97 5.82
C ALA A 128 5.34 5.91 6.08
N GLY A 129 5.31 7.08 5.44
CA GLY A 129 4.17 8.00 5.48
C GLY A 129 2.84 7.40 4.98
N ILE A 130 2.90 6.35 4.14
CA ILE A 130 1.74 5.59 3.66
C ILE A 130 0.91 5.03 4.82
N ARG A 131 1.53 4.62 5.95
CA ARG A 131 0.77 4.14 7.12
C ARG A 131 -0.20 5.19 7.64
N ALA A 132 0.25 6.44 7.75
CA ALA A 132 -0.60 7.53 8.24
C ALA A 132 -1.74 7.84 7.26
N GLU A 133 -1.49 7.71 5.95
CA GLU A 133 -2.50 7.91 4.91
C GLU A 133 -3.56 6.80 4.92
N LEU A 134 -3.15 5.52 5.01
CA LEU A 134 -4.05 4.37 5.13
C LEU A 134 -4.87 4.45 6.42
N ALA A 135 -4.24 4.78 7.55
CA ALA A 135 -4.93 5.03 8.82
C ALA A 135 -5.89 6.23 8.75
N ALA A 136 -5.76 7.11 7.75
CA ALA A 136 -6.68 8.20 7.47
C ALA A 136 -7.76 7.85 6.44
N GLY A 137 -7.84 6.58 6.02
CA GLY A 137 -8.82 6.08 5.05
C GLY A 137 -8.49 6.41 3.60
N ASP A 138 -7.28 6.89 3.32
CA ASP A 138 -6.80 7.12 1.96
C ASP A 138 -6.38 5.79 1.34
N LEU A 139 -7.20 5.27 0.41
CA LEU A 139 -6.96 3.98 -0.24
C LEU A 139 -6.10 4.08 -1.50
N ARG A 140 -5.67 5.29 -1.89
CA ARG A 140 -4.77 5.48 -3.04
C ARG A 140 -3.53 4.60 -2.98
N PRO A 141 -2.86 4.39 -1.82
CA PRO A 141 -1.68 3.53 -1.76
C PRO A 141 -1.97 2.08 -2.16
N LEU A 142 -3.13 1.52 -1.76
CA LEU A 142 -3.52 0.16 -2.15
C LEU A 142 -3.84 0.08 -3.64
N TYR A 143 -4.56 1.08 -4.17
CA TYR A 143 -4.85 1.15 -5.59
C TYR A 143 -3.58 1.34 -6.44
N LEU A 144 -2.59 2.11 -5.98
CA LEU A 144 -1.29 2.23 -6.66
C LEU A 144 -0.54 0.89 -6.70
N ALA A 145 -0.64 0.11 -5.62
CA ALA A 145 -0.03 -1.21 -5.56
C ALA A 145 -0.75 -2.21 -6.49
N TRP A 146 -2.08 -2.18 -6.50
CA TRP A 146 -2.91 -2.94 -7.43
C TRP A 146 -2.55 -2.60 -8.89
N LEU A 147 -2.44 -1.31 -9.24
CA LEU A 147 -1.97 -0.92 -10.58
C LEU A 147 -0.57 -1.44 -10.90
N SER A 148 0.36 -1.42 -9.93
CA SER A 148 1.70 -1.93 -10.16
C SER A 148 1.73 -3.43 -10.38
N ALA A 149 0.79 -4.17 -9.76
CA ALA A 149 0.65 -5.60 -9.95
C ALA A 149 0.33 -5.93 -11.40
N TYR A 150 -0.55 -5.18 -12.08
CA TYR A 150 -0.87 -5.40 -13.51
C TYR A 150 -0.01 -4.56 -14.49
N GLY A 151 0.76 -3.60 -14.00
CA GLY A 151 1.54 -2.68 -14.83
C GLY A 151 2.79 -3.27 -15.48
N SER A 152 3.30 -4.40 -14.97
CA SER A 152 4.41 -5.16 -15.57
C SER A 152 4.00 -5.95 -16.82
N TRP A 153 2.70 -6.12 -17.05
CA TRP A 153 2.14 -6.97 -18.09
C TRP A 153 1.81 -6.10 -19.31
N GLU A 154 2.80 -5.83 -20.16
CA GLU A 154 2.44 -5.79 -21.59
C GLU A 154 1.92 -7.19 -21.93
N ARG A 155 0.93 -7.35 -22.81
CA ARG A 155 0.36 -8.67 -23.16
C ARG A 155 1.45 -9.61 -23.71
N ASP A 156 2.25 -10.18 -22.83
CA ASP A 156 3.12 -11.30 -23.12
C ASP A 156 2.21 -12.52 -22.93
N GLU A 157 2.04 -13.27 -24.02
CA GLU A 157 1.03 -14.33 -24.17
C GLU A 157 1.22 -15.49 -23.15
N ASP A 158 2.37 -15.53 -22.46
CA ASP A 158 2.74 -16.51 -21.44
C ASP A 158 2.57 -16.00 -20.00
N ALA A 159 2.30 -14.71 -19.82
CA ALA A 159 2.22 -14.07 -18.52
C ALA A 159 0.75 -13.90 -18.07
N PHE A 160 -0.11 -13.36 -18.94
CA PHE A 160 -1.50 -13.09 -18.56
C PHE A 160 -2.35 -14.37 -18.60
N ASP A 161 -2.90 -14.83 -17.47
CA ASP A 161 -3.93 -15.87 -17.50
C ASP A 161 -5.20 -15.28 -18.11
N TYR A 162 -5.88 -16.05 -18.95
CA TYR A 162 -7.17 -15.67 -19.53
C TYR A 162 -8.22 -15.38 -18.45
N ALA A 163 -8.01 -15.88 -17.22
CA ALA A 163 -8.85 -15.59 -16.06
C ALA A 163 -8.83 -14.10 -15.65
N ASP A 164 -7.69 -13.41 -15.83
CA ASP A 164 -7.50 -12.03 -15.36
C ASP A 164 -8.05 -10.99 -16.36
N GLU A 165 -8.36 -11.41 -17.60
CA GLU A 165 -8.95 -10.53 -18.62
C GLU A 165 -10.36 -10.06 -18.23
N GLU A 166 -11.09 -10.88 -17.46
CA GLU A 166 -12.44 -10.58 -16.96
C GLU A 166 -12.43 -9.92 -15.57
N GLU A 167 -11.26 -9.79 -14.94
CA GLU A 167 -11.15 -9.16 -13.65
C GLU A 167 -11.51 -7.67 -13.73
N LEU A 168 -12.24 -7.21 -12.72
CA LEU A 168 -12.80 -5.87 -12.68
C LEU A 168 -11.86 -4.95 -11.91
N GLU A 169 -11.60 -3.77 -12.48
CA GLU A 169 -10.82 -2.76 -11.77
C GLU A 169 -11.55 -2.34 -10.47
N PRO A 170 -10.88 -2.32 -9.31
CA PRO A 170 -11.49 -1.86 -8.07
C PRO A 170 -11.85 -0.37 -8.15
N PRO A 171 -12.77 0.12 -7.29
CA PRO A 171 -13.20 1.51 -7.32
C PRO A 171 -12.04 2.50 -7.30
N VAL A 172 -11.95 3.35 -8.32
CA VAL A 172 -10.86 4.31 -8.49
C VAL A 172 -10.92 5.37 -7.38
N PRO A 173 -9.92 5.47 -6.50
CA PRO A 173 -9.94 6.42 -5.41
C PRO A 173 -9.80 7.86 -5.93
N ALA A 174 -10.43 8.81 -5.25
CA ALA A 174 -10.34 10.22 -5.60
C ALA A 174 -8.93 10.79 -5.34
N GLY A 175 -8.44 11.64 -6.24
CA GLY A 175 -7.19 12.37 -6.09
C GLY A 175 -5.95 11.69 -6.65
N LEU A 176 -6.09 10.78 -7.61
CA LEU A 176 -4.92 10.17 -8.27
C LEU A 176 -4.11 11.17 -9.10
N GLY A 177 -4.75 12.24 -9.60
CA GLY A 177 -4.04 13.32 -10.31
C GLY A 177 -3.09 14.16 -9.44
N ALA A 178 -3.07 13.96 -8.12
CA ALA A 178 -2.20 14.69 -7.19
C ALA A 178 -1.71 13.77 -6.05
N LEU A 179 -0.73 12.93 -6.37
CA LEU A 179 -0.11 12.01 -5.40
C LEU A 179 0.72 12.77 -4.35
N THR A 180 0.66 12.31 -3.10
CA THR A 180 1.52 12.80 -2.01
C THR A 180 2.98 12.38 -2.23
N PRO A 181 3.96 12.99 -1.54
CA PRO A 181 5.35 12.55 -1.64
C PRO A 181 5.55 11.06 -1.31
N SER A 182 4.85 10.53 -0.30
CA SER A 182 4.90 9.13 0.07
C SER A 182 4.29 8.21 -0.98
N GLN A 183 3.17 8.62 -1.60
CA GLN A 183 2.56 7.88 -2.72
C GLN A 183 3.45 7.88 -3.96
N GLN A 184 4.13 8.98 -4.24
CA GLN A 184 5.11 9.04 -5.33
C GLN A 184 6.32 8.14 -5.04
N ALA A 185 6.77 8.08 -3.78
CA ALA A 185 7.84 7.17 -3.37
C ALA A 185 7.40 5.71 -3.53
N LEU A 186 6.20 5.36 -3.08
CA LEU A 186 5.61 4.03 -3.26
C LEU A 186 5.50 3.64 -4.73
N ALA A 187 4.94 4.51 -5.57
CA ALA A 187 4.78 4.26 -7.01
C ALA A 187 6.14 4.02 -7.71
N ARG A 188 7.17 4.80 -7.36
CA ARG A 188 8.54 4.56 -7.88
C ARG A 188 9.14 3.26 -7.37
N PHE A 189 8.94 2.96 -6.09
CA PHE A 189 9.44 1.73 -5.47
C PHE A 189 8.86 0.50 -6.15
N LEU A 190 7.54 0.47 -6.35
CA LEU A 190 6.80 -0.60 -7.02
C LEU A 190 6.91 -0.58 -8.56
N ARG A 191 7.69 0.35 -9.13
CA ARG A 191 7.90 0.49 -10.57
C ARG A 191 6.61 0.66 -11.38
N LEU A 192 5.65 1.39 -10.82
CA LEU A 192 4.36 1.63 -11.47
C LEU A 192 4.53 2.34 -12.82
N ASP A 193 3.94 1.78 -13.88
CA ASP A 193 3.91 2.38 -15.21
C ASP A 193 3.21 3.74 -15.19
N ALA A 194 3.91 4.77 -15.65
CA ALA A 194 3.40 6.14 -15.65
C ALA A 194 2.20 6.29 -16.60
N ALA A 195 2.16 5.55 -17.72
CA ALA A 195 1.03 5.60 -18.64
C ALA A 195 -0.22 4.94 -18.04
N LEU A 196 -0.05 3.83 -17.33
CA LEU A 196 -1.12 3.19 -16.57
C LEU A 196 -1.70 4.12 -15.49
N LEU A 197 -0.83 4.75 -14.69
CA LEU A 197 -1.26 5.74 -13.69
C LEU A 197 -1.99 6.93 -14.32
N ASP A 198 -1.51 7.44 -15.45
CA ASP A 198 -2.15 8.52 -16.22
C ASP A 198 -3.58 8.15 -16.66
N VAL A 199 -3.79 6.91 -17.12
CA VAL A 199 -5.10 6.40 -17.56
C VAL A 199 -6.04 6.20 -16.38
N ALA A 200 -5.54 5.67 -15.27
CA ALA A 200 -6.29 5.59 -14.02
C ALA A 200 -6.73 6.96 -13.50
N ALA A 201 -5.83 7.95 -13.54
CA ALA A 201 -6.09 9.29 -13.04
C ALA A 201 -7.17 10.05 -13.85
N GLN A 202 -7.44 9.69 -15.10
CA GLN A 202 -8.46 10.35 -15.94
C GLN A 202 -9.89 10.16 -15.43
N VAL A 203 -10.17 9.02 -14.79
CA VAL A 203 -11.48 8.69 -14.22
C VAL A 203 -11.54 8.96 -12.71
N SER A 204 -10.41 9.33 -12.10
CA SER A 204 -10.32 9.67 -10.68
C SER A 204 -10.99 11.01 -10.40
N ALA A 205 -11.99 10.99 -9.51
CA ALA A 205 -12.61 12.21 -9.03
C ALA A 205 -11.60 13.11 -8.30
N ALA A 206 -11.86 14.42 -8.27
CA ALA A 206 -11.12 15.32 -7.40
C ALA A 206 -11.34 14.96 -5.93
N ARG A 207 -10.34 15.16 -5.07
CA ARG A 207 -10.52 14.90 -3.63
C ARG A 207 -11.59 15.82 -3.06
N GLY A 208 -12.50 15.24 -2.28
CA GLY A 208 -13.39 15.98 -1.42
C GLY A 208 -12.61 16.86 -0.43
N SER A 209 -13.10 18.06 -0.22
CA SER A 209 -12.57 19.03 0.74
C SER A 209 -13.04 18.72 2.16
N GLN A 210 -12.40 19.31 3.18
CA GLN A 210 -12.94 19.24 4.55
C GLN A 210 -14.36 19.79 4.69
N ALA A 211 -14.80 20.66 3.77
CA ALA A 211 -16.17 21.15 3.74
C ALA A 211 -17.18 20.05 3.37
N ASP A 212 -16.75 18.99 2.67
CA ASP A 212 -17.61 17.87 2.30
C ASP A 212 -17.89 16.97 3.50
N LEU A 213 -16.89 16.76 4.37
CA LEU A 213 -17.10 16.09 5.66
C LEU A 213 -18.09 16.88 6.54
N GLY A 214 -17.92 18.21 6.66
CA GLY A 214 -18.84 19.04 7.43
C GLY A 214 -20.28 19.00 6.89
N THR A 215 -20.42 19.02 5.56
CA THR A 215 -21.72 18.91 4.88
C THR A 215 -22.35 17.54 5.11
N TRP A 216 -21.60 16.45 4.97
CA TRP A 216 -22.09 15.11 5.23
C TRP A 216 -22.48 14.93 6.70
N LEU A 217 -21.62 15.34 7.64
CA LEU A 217 -21.92 15.34 9.07
C LEU A 217 -23.21 16.13 9.38
N SER A 218 -23.48 17.23 8.68
CA SER A 218 -24.71 18.01 8.88
C SER A 218 -25.99 17.21 8.57
N ARG A 219 -25.92 16.22 7.67
CA ARG A 219 -27.06 15.36 7.28
C ARG A 219 -27.36 14.27 8.30
N LEU A 220 -26.40 13.91 9.16
CA LEU A 220 -26.63 12.95 10.23
C LEU A 220 -27.56 13.56 11.30
N ASP A 221 -28.52 12.76 11.77
CA ASP A 221 -29.41 13.17 12.85
C ASP A 221 -28.66 13.35 14.19
N ALA A 222 -29.32 14.04 15.13
CA ALA A 222 -28.72 14.34 16.43
C ALA A 222 -28.44 13.07 17.26
N ALA A 223 -29.33 12.09 17.23
CA ALA A 223 -29.18 10.84 17.99
C ALA A 223 -27.93 10.06 17.54
N ARG A 224 -27.68 10.03 16.23
CA ARG A 224 -26.50 9.41 15.64
C ARG A 224 -25.22 10.13 16.03
N LYS A 225 -25.22 11.47 16.00
CA LYS A 225 -24.09 12.28 16.47
C LYS A 225 -23.79 12.06 17.95
N ASP A 226 -24.80 12.08 18.79
CA ASP A 226 -24.66 11.86 20.23
C ASP A 226 -24.11 10.46 20.54
N ALA A 227 -24.57 9.43 19.82
CA ALA A 227 -24.06 8.07 19.94
C ALA A 227 -22.58 7.95 19.53
N LEU A 228 -22.16 8.64 18.46
CA LEU A 228 -20.77 8.65 18.02
C LEU A 228 -19.88 9.37 19.04
N LEU A 229 -20.33 10.52 19.59
CA LEU A 229 -19.59 11.26 20.62
C LEU A 229 -19.46 10.47 21.92
N ALA A 230 -20.51 9.75 22.34
CA ALA A 230 -20.46 8.87 23.51
C ALA A 230 -19.39 7.77 23.32
N ARG A 231 -19.35 7.12 22.15
CA ARG A 231 -18.33 6.11 21.83
C ARG A 231 -16.91 6.68 21.81
N VAL A 232 -16.72 7.92 21.32
CA VAL A 232 -15.43 8.61 21.42
C VAL A 232 -15.03 8.81 22.89
N ALA A 233 -15.97 9.24 23.74
CA ALA A 233 -15.71 9.43 25.17
C ALA A 233 -15.40 8.11 25.92
N GLU A 234 -15.92 6.99 25.42
CA GLU A 234 -15.64 5.64 25.91
C GLU A 234 -14.30 5.06 25.41
N GLY A 235 -13.59 5.78 24.53
CA GLY A 235 -12.28 5.38 24.00
C GLY A 235 -12.31 4.71 22.63
N PHE A 236 -13.47 4.61 21.97
CA PHE A 236 -13.62 4.01 20.64
C PHE A 236 -13.39 5.02 19.49
N GLY A 237 -12.48 5.98 19.68
CA GLY A 237 -12.25 7.08 18.74
C GLY A 237 -11.87 6.62 17.33
N ASP A 238 -11.00 5.62 17.23
CA ASP A 238 -10.51 5.10 15.95
C ASP A 238 -11.60 4.38 15.15
N GLN A 239 -12.44 3.59 15.83
CA GLN A 239 -13.59 2.93 15.21
C GLN A 239 -14.63 3.95 14.71
N VAL A 240 -14.92 4.97 15.52
CA VAL A 240 -15.82 6.06 15.13
C VAL A 240 -15.24 6.81 13.92
N ARG A 241 -13.93 7.04 13.90
CA ARG A 241 -13.25 7.68 12.76
C ARG A 241 -13.39 6.84 11.50
N LEU A 242 -13.13 5.53 11.55
CA LEU A 242 -13.33 4.62 10.41
C LEU A 242 -14.77 4.65 9.89
N GLU A 243 -15.74 4.58 10.79
CA GLU A 243 -17.17 4.62 10.46
C GLU A 243 -17.57 5.93 9.77
N LEU A 244 -17.03 7.07 10.24
CA LEU A 244 -17.26 8.38 9.61
C LEU A 244 -16.62 8.48 8.22
N LEU A 245 -15.41 7.95 8.06
CA LEU A 245 -14.72 7.94 6.76
C LEU A 245 -15.41 7.02 5.75
N ARG A 246 -15.89 5.84 6.20
CA ARG A 246 -16.70 4.93 5.38
C ARG A 246 -18.00 5.62 4.96
N GLY A 247 -18.73 6.20 5.90
CA GLY A 247 -19.97 6.91 5.60
C GLY A 247 -19.79 8.11 4.67
N LEU A 248 -18.67 8.84 4.75
CA LEU A 248 -18.34 9.90 3.80
C LEU A 248 -18.10 9.33 2.40
N ARG A 249 -17.34 8.22 2.29
CA ARG A 249 -17.07 7.52 1.02
C ARG A 249 -18.36 7.04 0.36
N ASP A 250 -19.22 6.37 1.12
CA ASP A 250 -20.50 5.84 0.64
C ASP A 250 -21.49 6.96 0.23
N SER A 251 -21.27 8.17 0.75
CA SER A 251 -22.10 9.34 0.43
C SER A 251 -21.59 10.21 -0.70
N ALA A 252 -20.31 10.07 -1.06
CA ALA A 252 -19.81 10.62 -2.30
C ALA A 252 -20.47 9.84 -3.43
N ASP A 253 -20.85 10.50 -4.52
CA ASP A 253 -21.22 9.82 -5.78
C ASP A 253 -19.96 9.10 -6.30
N VAL A 254 -19.64 7.96 -5.70
CA VAL A 254 -18.70 6.99 -6.24
C VAL A 254 -19.39 6.42 -7.47
N PRO A 255 -18.74 6.36 -8.64
CA PRO A 255 -19.21 5.50 -9.73
C PRO A 255 -19.31 4.07 -9.16
N ALA A 256 -20.54 3.64 -8.89
CA ALA A 256 -20.83 2.51 -8.01
C ALA A 256 -20.67 1.14 -8.69
N GLU A 257 -20.17 1.08 -9.92
CA GLU A 257 -19.86 -0.18 -10.57
C GLU A 257 -18.50 -0.08 -11.28
N PRO A 258 -17.62 -1.09 -11.15
CA PRO A 258 -16.43 -1.20 -11.97
C PRO A 258 -16.85 -1.20 -13.44
N THR A 259 -16.57 -0.10 -14.14
CA THR A 259 -17.02 0.08 -15.52
C THR A 259 -16.10 -0.53 -16.55
N ARG A 260 -14.89 -0.93 -16.14
CA ARG A 260 -13.88 -1.47 -17.04
C ARG A 260 -13.13 -2.65 -16.44
N THR A 261 -12.73 -3.57 -17.29
CA THR A 261 -11.88 -4.70 -16.90
C THR A 261 -10.42 -4.27 -16.81
N VAL A 262 -9.60 -5.10 -16.18
CA VAL A 262 -8.13 -4.94 -16.19
C VAL A 262 -7.62 -4.86 -17.64
N ALA A 263 -8.12 -5.72 -18.53
CA ALA A 263 -7.71 -5.73 -19.93
C ALA A 263 -7.97 -4.38 -20.64
N GLU A 264 -9.15 -3.79 -20.44
CA GLU A 264 -9.48 -2.47 -21.02
C GLU A 264 -8.59 -1.35 -20.48
N LEU A 265 -8.22 -1.42 -19.20
CA LEU A 265 -7.28 -0.49 -18.57
C LEU A 265 -5.87 -0.62 -19.18
N LEU A 266 -5.37 -1.84 -19.35
CA LEU A 266 -4.06 -2.11 -19.96
C LEU A 266 -4.00 -1.71 -21.43
N ASP A 267 -5.05 -1.98 -22.21
CA ASP A 267 -5.16 -1.55 -23.61
C ASP A 267 -5.11 -0.02 -23.72
N ALA A 268 -5.83 0.69 -22.82
CA ALA A 268 -5.79 2.14 -22.76
C ALA A 268 -4.40 2.67 -22.36
N ALA A 269 -3.71 2.00 -21.44
CA ALA A 269 -2.34 2.32 -21.05
C ALA A 269 -1.35 2.12 -22.21
N ALA A 270 -1.45 1.01 -22.95
CA ALA A 270 -0.62 0.74 -24.12
C ALA A 270 -0.84 1.81 -25.22
N ALA A 271 -2.10 2.16 -25.50
CA ALA A 271 -2.42 3.24 -26.44
C ALA A 271 -1.83 4.59 -25.99
N ARG A 272 -1.85 4.88 -24.68
CA ARG A 272 -1.25 6.07 -24.08
C ARG A 272 0.28 6.07 -24.24
N ARG A 273 0.98 4.96 -23.99
CA ARG A 273 2.43 4.83 -24.22
C ARG A 273 2.79 5.13 -25.68
N HIS A 274 2.06 4.54 -26.63
CA HIS A 274 2.28 4.80 -28.06
C HIS A 274 2.05 6.27 -28.44
N ALA A 275 1.04 6.92 -27.86
CA ALA A 275 0.79 8.34 -28.11
C ALA A 275 1.92 9.23 -27.57
N LEU A 276 2.42 8.95 -26.36
CA LEU A 276 3.55 9.67 -25.76
C LEU A 276 4.85 9.46 -26.55
N ALA A 277 5.13 8.22 -26.99
CA ALA A 277 6.29 7.90 -27.80
C ALA A 277 6.31 8.60 -29.17
N ARG A 278 5.13 8.90 -29.74
CA ARG A 278 5.00 9.65 -31.02
C ARG A 278 5.09 11.17 -30.85
N ALA A 279 4.91 11.68 -29.63
CA ALA A 279 4.94 13.11 -29.33
C ALA A 279 6.36 13.63 -28.98
N ASN A 280 7.28 12.73 -28.65
CA ASN A 280 8.70 12.98 -28.41
C ASN A 280 9.53 12.76 -29.69
#